data_AF-D2UXN2-F1
#
_entry.id   AF-D2UXN2-F1
#
_cell.length_a   1.000
_cell.length_b   1.000
_cell.length_c   1.000
_cell.angle_alpha   90.00
_cell.angle_beta   90.00
_cell.angle_gamma   90.00
#
_symmetry.space_group_name_H-M   'P 1'
#
loop_
_entity.id
_entity.type
_entity.pdbx_description
1 polymer ?
#
loop_
_entity_poly.entity_id
_entity_poly.type
_entity_poly.pdbx_seq_one_letter_code
_entity_poly.pdbx_strand_id
1 'polypeptide(L)'
;MSGLFSRMPKYDATFKMRLLNDNFRRMETLKLYKEVLKFSKLFTWQDESGVMWGDMIKLSARQEIESSKEEKDPQILAQALVNARMALDEIQEKYHQQQLKVQQQFTNHINNTRTDASSRPRTPIEIMQEREMMKKMGFDPNMSRHHTDYTNIPIDTTSNNIPILTPNGLWKEEKK
;
A
#
# COMPACT_ATOMS: atom_id res chain seq x y z
N MET A 1 0.59 -5.66 -9.26
CA MET A 1 0.28 -5.68 -7.82
C MET A 1 -0.60 -6.89 -7.57
N SER A 2 -0.03 -7.97 -7.05
CA SER A 2 -0.78 -9.15 -6.60
C SER A 2 -1.65 -8.74 -5.41
N GLY A 3 -2.98 -8.85 -5.53
CA GLY A 3 -3.88 -8.62 -4.41
C GLY A 3 -3.46 -9.47 -3.21
N LEU A 4 -3.41 -8.87 -2.02
CA LEU A 4 -2.88 -9.48 -0.79
C LEU A 4 -3.64 -10.74 -0.32
N PHE A 5 -4.69 -11.15 -1.02
CA PHE A 5 -5.47 -12.37 -0.77
C PHE A 5 -5.32 -13.46 -1.85
N SER A 6 -4.42 -13.28 -2.82
CA SER A 6 -4.09 -14.36 -3.73
C SER A 6 -3.23 -15.40 -3.01
N ARG A 7 -3.83 -16.58 -2.76
CA ARG A 7 -3.24 -17.88 -2.36
C ARG A 7 -3.37 -18.29 -0.88
N MET A 8 -4.59 -18.35 -0.35
CA MET A 8 -4.98 -19.39 0.63
C MET A 8 -6.51 -19.53 0.66
N PRO A 9 -7.08 -20.74 0.60
CA PRO A 9 -8.53 -20.90 0.65
C PRO A 9 -8.97 -20.77 2.12
N LYS A 10 -9.12 -19.53 2.62
CA LYS A 10 -9.61 -19.27 3.99
C LYS A 10 -10.96 -19.96 4.26
N TYR A 11 -11.74 -20.17 3.20
CA TYR A 11 -13.04 -20.84 3.19
C TYR A 11 -12.99 -22.06 2.28
N ASP A 12 -12.02 -22.94 2.52
CA ASP A 12 -11.88 -24.21 1.81
C ASP A 12 -13.04 -25.18 2.13
N ALA A 13 -13.04 -26.32 1.43
CA ALA A 13 -13.99 -27.38 1.69
C ALA A 13 -13.96 -27.83 3.17
N THR A 14 -12.79 -27.84 3.83
CA THR A 14 -12.68 -28.25 5.24
C THR A 14 -13.37 -27.26 6.19
N PHE A 15 -13.30 -25.96 5.90
CA PHE A 15 -14.04 -24.94 6.63
C PHE A 15 -15.55 -25.13 6.46
N LYS A 16 -16.03 -25.35 5.23
CA LYS A 16 -17.45 -25.63 4.97
C LYS A 16 -17.92 -26.90 5.69
N MET A 17 -17.10 -27.95 5.74
CA MET A 17 -17.41 -29.16 6.51
C MET A 17 -17.52 -28.89 8.01
N ARG A 18 -16.65 -28.05 8.58
CA ARG A 18 -16.74 -27.65 9.99
C ARG A 18 -18.02 -26.86 10.29
N LEU A 19 -18.50 -26.05 9.34
CA LEU A 19 -19.76 -25.29 9.47
C LEU A 19 -21.02 -26.15 9.50
N LEU A 20 -20.94 -27.42 9.11
CA LEU A 20 -22.06 -28.35 9.28
C LEU A 20 -22.32 -28.62 10.77
N ASN A 21 -21.28 -28.54 11.61
CA ASN A 21 -21.43 -28.58 13.06
C ASN A 21 -22.09 -27.30 13.57
N ASP A 22 -23.21 -27.45 14.27
CA ASP A 22 -24.04 -26.34 14.75
C ASP A 22 -23.31 -25.44 15.78
N ASN A 23 -22.54 -26.01 16.71
CA ASN A 23 -21.80 -25.23 17.68
C ASN A 23 -20.73 -24.37 17.00
N PHE A 24 -19.96 -24.96 16.08
CA PHE A 24 -18.96 -24.22 15.32
C PHE A 24 -19.59 -23.13 14.47
N ARG A 25 -20.69 -23.43 13.78
CA ARG A 25 -21.43 -22.45 12.97
C ARG A 25 -21.91 -21.27 13.79
N ARG A 26 -22.55 -21.50 14.94
CA ARG A 26 -23.01 -20.41 15.83
C ARG A 26 -21.87 -19.52 16.30
N MET A 27 -20.74 -20.11 16.69
CA MET A 27 -19.55 -19.36 17.07
C MET A 27 -19.03 -18.50 15.91
N GLU A 28 -18.98 -19.06 14.70
CA GLU A 28 -18.48 -18.38 13.52
C GLU A 28 -19.44 -17.29 13.02
N THR A 29 -20.75 -17.47 13.15
CA THR A 29 -21.76 -16.42 12.92
C THR A 29 -21.59 -15.27 13.92
N LEU A 30 -21.39 -15.56 15.20
CA LEU A 30 -21.15 -14.51 16.20
C LEU A 30 -19.83 -13.77 15.94
N LYS A 31 -18.80 -14.48 15.49
CA LYS A 31 -17.53 -13.88 15.07
C LYS A 31 -17.75 -12.96 13.86
N LEU A 32 -18.56 -13.39 12.88
CA LEU A 32 -18.92 -12.59 11.71
C LEU A 32 -19.52 -11.28 12.13
N TYR A 33 -20.54 -11.39 12.97
CA TYR A 33 -21.33 -10.26 13.37
C TYR A 33 -20.46 -9.24 14.11
N LYS A 34 -19.60 -9.70 15.02
CA LYS A 34 -18.63 -8.84 15.71
C LYS A 34 -17.64 -8.17 14.75
N GLU A 35 -17.18 -8.87 13.72
CA GLU A 35 -16.30 -8.31 12.69
C GLU A 35 -17.01 -7.22 11.87
N VAL A 36 -18.26 -7.47 11.44
CA VAL A 36 -19.09 -6.47 10.76
C VAL A 36 -19.35 -5.25 11.65
N LEU A 37 -19.69 -5.46 12.93
CA LEU A 37 -19.88 -4.36 13.87
C LEU A 37 -18.61 -3.53 14.09
N LYS A 38 -17.43 -4.17 14.12
CA LYS A 38 -16.15 -3.44 14.20
C LYS A 38 -15.89 -2.65 12.91
N PHE A 39 -16.11 -3.28 11.76
CA PHE A 39 -15.84 -2.68 10.46
C PHE A 39 -16.79 -1.51 10.16
N SER A 40 -18.08 -1.62 10.53
CA SER A 40 -19.07 -0.55 10.37
C SER A 40 -18.68 0.75 11.10
N LYS A 41 -17.91 0.68 12.19
CA LYS A 41 -17.43 1.88 12.91
C LYS A 41 -16.46 2.73 12.09
N LEU A 42 -15.86 2.17 11.04
CA LEU A 42 -14.99 2.92 10.14
C LEU A 42 -15.77 3.86 9.22
N PHE A 43 -17.08 3.66 9.07
CA PHE A 43 -17.94 4.42 8.18
C PHE A 43 -18.60 5.58 8.93
N THR A 44 -17.85 6.68 9.08
CA THR A 44 -18.26 7.86 9.85
C THR A 44 -19.02 8.91 9.04
N TRP A 45 -19.32 8.65 7.76
CA TRP A 45 -20.03 9.58 6.88
C TRP A 45 -21.47 9.14 6.62
N GLN A 46 -22.28 10.10 6.18
CA GLN A 46 -23.69 9.92 5.84
C GLN A 46 -23.87 9.59 4.36
N ASP A 47 -24.94 8.88 4.06
CA ASP A 47 -25.47 8.69 2.71
C ASP A 47 -26.22 9.95 2.23
N GLU A 48 -26.61 9.98 0.95
CA GLU A 48 -27.42 11.05 0.33
C GLU A 48 -28.74 11.31 1.07
N SER A 49 -29.28 10.26 1.70
CA SER A 49 -30.47 10.29 2.56
C SER A 49 -30.21 10.86 3.97
N GLY A 50 -28.97 11.20 4.32
CA GLY A 50 -28.57 11.68 5.64
C GLY A 50 -28.34 10.58 6.69
N VAL A 51 -28.50 9.31 6.33
CA VAL A 51 -28.30 8.16 7.24
C VAL A 51 -26.82 7.79 7.34
N MET A 52 -26.29 7.53 8.54
CA MET A 52 -24.90 7.06 8.68
C MET A 52 -24.72 5.68 8.06
N TRP A 53 -23.72 5.53 7.17
CA TRP A 53 -23.39 4.25 6.55
C TRP A 53 -23.12 3.15 7.57
N GLY A 54 -22.41 3.49 8.66
CA GLY A 54 -22.14 2.55 9.73
C GLY A 54 -23.41 1.96 10.36
N ASP A 55 -24.49 2.74 10.49
CA ASP A 55 -25.74 2.25 11.07
C ASP A 55 -26.55 1.43 10.07
N MET A 56 -26.54 1.82 8.80
CA MET A 56 -27.15 1.03 7.72
C MET A 56 -26.54 -0.37 7.63
N ILE A 57 -25.20 -0.47 7.69
CA ILE A 57 -24.49 -1.76 7.64
C ILE A 57 -24.87 -2.63 8.84
N LYS A 58 -24.93 -2.06 10.05
CA LYS A 58 -25.34 -2.80 11.26
C LYS A 58 -26.76 -3.33 11.15
N LEU A 59 -27.68 -2.50 10.66
CA LEU A 59 -29.09 -2.85 10.50
C LEU A 59 -29.24 -3.98 9.48
N SER A 60 -28.63 -3.82 8.30
CA SER A 60 -28.65 -4.83 7.23
C SER A 60 -28.09 -6.18 7.72
N ALA A 61 -26.92 -6.17 8.37
CA ALA A 61 -26.33 -7.39 8.91
C ALA A 61 -27.20 -8.04 9.99
N ARG A 62 -27.88 -7.26 10.81
CA ARG A 62 -28.84 -7.78 11.79
C ARG A 62 -30.03 -8.43 11.09
N GLN A 63 -30.61 -7.77 10.10
CA GLN A 63 -31.76 -8.29 9.34
C GLN A 63 -31.43 -9.61 8.66
N GLU A 64 -30.25 -9.72 8.04
CA GLU A 64 -29.81 -10.93 7.33
C GLU A 64 -29.57 -12.13 8.29
N ILE A 65 -29.03 -11.87 9.48
CA ILE A 65 -28.85 -12.91 10.49
C ILE A 65 -30.20 -13.34 11.08
N GLU A 66 -31.10 -12.39 11.34
CA GLU A 66 -32.44 -12.69 11.87
C GLU A 66 -33.28 -13.48 10.88
N SER A 67 -33.26 -13.12 9.58
CA SER A 67 -33.98 -13.87 8.54
C SER A 67 -33.46 -15.29 8.39
N SER A 68 -32.16 -15.50 8.62
CA SER A 68 -31.53 -16.82 8.54
C SER A 68 -31.88 -17.74 9.72
N LYS A 69 -32.56 -17.26 10.77
CA LYS A 69 -32.91 -18.10 11.94
C LYS A 69 -33.97 -19.16 11.64
N GLU A 70 -34.82 -18.92 10.64
CA GLU A 70 -35.88 -19.85 10.26
C GLU A 70 -35.34 -21.03 9.44
N GLU A 71 -34.18 -20.86 8.81
CA GLU A 71 -33.52 -21.88 8.03
C GLU A 71 -32.95 -22.99 8.95
N LYS A 72 -33.25 -24.24 8.61
CA LYS A 72 -32.85 -25.42 9.40
C LYS A 72 -31.84 -26.29 8.67
N ASP A 73 -31.70 -26.15 7.36
CA ASP A 73 -30.73 -26.91 6.59
C ASP A 73 -29.30 -26.42 6.89
N PRO A 74 -28.45 -27.27 7.51
CA PRO A 74 -27.09 -26.91 7.84
C PRO A 74 -26.24 -26.61 6.60
N GLN A 75 -26.56 -27.18 5.44
CA GLN A 75 -25.81 -26.93 4.20
C GLN A 75 -26.08 -25.53 3.65
N ILE A 76 -27.33 -25.11 3.66
CA ILE A 76 -27.75 -23.77 3.25
C ILE A 76 -27.12 -22.73 4.19
N LEU A 77 -27.24 -22.94 5.51
CA LEU A 77 -26.64 -22.05 6.50
C LEU A 77 -25.11 -21.96 6.38
N ALA A 78 -24.43 -23.10 6.16
CA ALA A 78 -22.99 -23.11 5.95
C ALA A 78 -22.59 -22.35 4.69
N GLN A 79 -23.34 -22.51 3.60
CA GLN A 79 -23.08 -21.78 2.36
C GLN A 79 -23.31 -20.28 2.52
N ALA A 80 -24.40 -19.87 3.17
CA ALA A 80 -24.69 -18.47 3.46
C ALA A 80 -23.56 -17.84 4.28
N LEU A 81 -23.07 -18.53 5.31
CA LEU A 81 -22.00 -18.03 6.15
C LEU A 81 -20.65 -17.90 5.43
N VAL A 82 -20.32 -18.83 4.52
CA VAL A 82 -19.14 -18.71 3.64
C VAL A 82 -19.28 -17.50 2.71
N ASN A 83 -20.44 -17.34 2.08
CA ASN A 83 -20.69 -16.21 1.17
C ASN A 83 -20.57 -14.88 1.91
N ALA A 84 -21.18 -14.76 3.09
CA ALA A 84 -21.11 -13.56 3.90
C ALA A 84 -19.66 -13.22 4.32
N ARG A 85 -18.82 -14.24 4.54
CA ARG A 85 -17.40 -14.01 4.79
C ARG A 85 -16.60 -13.58 3.59
N MET A 86 -16.83 -14.18 2.44
CA MET A 86 -16.22 -13.73 1.20
C MET A 86 -16.59 -12.27 0.90
N ALA A 87 -17.86 -11.91 1.08
CA ALA A 87 -18.32 -10.54 0.91
C ALA A 87 -17.64 -9.57 1.88
N LEU A 88 -17.52 -9.92 3.16
CA LEU A 88 -16.84 -9.08 4.14
C LEU A 88 -15.35 -8.88 3.80
N ASP A 89 -14.63 -9.96 3.50
CA ASP A 89 -13.21 -9.90 3.11
C ASP A 89 -13.01 -9.03 1.86
N GLU A 90 -13.89 -9.16 0.86
CA GLU A 90 -13.84 -8.35 -0.36
C GLU A 90 -14.06 -6.86 -0.07
N ILE A 91 -15.06 -6.52 0.74
CA ILE A 91 -15.36 -5.13 1.09
C ILE A 91 -14.22 -4.53 1.93
N GLN A 92 -13.67 -5.28 2.87
CA GLN A 92 -12.52 -4.85 3.67
C GLN A 92 -11.30 -4.54 2.79
N GLU A 93 -11.03 -5.40 1.80
CA GLU A 93 -9.94 -5.16 0.85
C GLU A 93 -10.19 -3.90 0.02
N LYS A 94 -11.39 -3.73 -0.54
CA LYS A 94 -11.75 -2.52 -1.31
C LYS A 94 -11.60 -1.26 -0.47
N TYR A 95 -12.06 -1.30 0.78
CA TYR A 95 -11.90 -0.20 1.73
C TYR A 95 -10.42 0.11 1.97
N HIS A 96 -9.61 -0.90 2.26
CA HIS A 96 -8.18 -0.71 2.51
C HIS A 96 -7.46 -0.13 1.29
N GLN A 97 -7.74 -0.64 0.09
CA GLN A 97 -7.19 -0.10 -1.16
C GLN A 97 -7.57 1.37 -1.36
N GLN A 98 -8.81 1.74 -1.06
CA GLN A 98 -9.26 3.13 -1.18
C GLN A 98 -8.57 4.03 -0.17
N GLN A 99 -8.41 3.57 1.08
CA GLN A 99 -7.68 4.31 2.12
C GLN A 99 -6.20 4.52 1.73
N LEU A 100 -5.55 3.49 1.18
CA LEU A 100 -4.18 3.61 0.68
C LEU A 100 -4.07 4.65 -0.44
N LYS A 101 -5.02 4.69 -1.38
CA LYS A 101 -5.04 5.69 -2.45
C LYS A 101 -5.20 7.11 -1.92
N VAL A 102 -6.15 7.32 -1.01
CA VAL A 102 -6.39 8.63 -0.37
C VAL A 102 -5.13 9.08 0.37
N GLN A 103 -4.51 8.18 1.14
CA GLN A 103 -3.27 8.46 1.86
C GLN A 103 -2.13 8.83 0.90
N GLN A 104 -1.97 8.10 -0.22
CA GLN A 104 -0.95 8.41 -1.23
C GLN A 104 -1.21 9.77 -1.90
N GLN A 105 -2.46 10.07 -2.26
CA GLN A 105 -2.84 11.36 -2.84
C GLN A 105 -2.52 12.51 -1.87
N PHE A 106 -2.87 12.35 -0.59
CA PHE A 106 -2.54 13.32 0.44
C PHE A 106 -1.03 13.52 0.58
N THR A 107 -0.26 12.44 0.69
CA THR A 107 1.21 12.50 0.79
C THR A 107 1.83 13.18 -0.43
N ASN A 108 1.37 12.87 -1.64
CA ASN A 108 1.85 13.49 -2.87
C ASN A 108 1.53 14.98 -2.91
N HIS A 109 0.33 15.36 -2.51
CA HIS A 109 -0.07 16.77 -2.42
C HIS A 109 0.80 17.54 -1.43
N ILE A 110 1.03 16.99 -0.23
CA ILE A 110 1.95 17.56 0.77
C ILE A 110 3.34 17.71 0.15
N ASN A 111 3.88 16.67 -0.47
CA ASN A 111 5.23 16.72 -1.06
C ASN A 111 5.36 17.78 -2.17
N ASN A 112 4.32 17.98 -2.98
CA ASN A 112 4.32 18.95 -4.07
C ASN A 112 4.14 20.40 -3.59
N THR A 113 3.49 20.60 -2.44
CA THR A 113 3.25 21.94 -1.88
C THR A 113 4.35 22.38 -0.92
N ARG A 114 5.25 21.47 -0.54
CA ARG A 114 6.37 21.75 0.35
C ARG A 114 7.51 22.49 -0.37
N THR A 115 7.96 23.58 0.23
CA THR A 115 9.11 24.37 -0.25
C THR A 115 10.45 23.85 0.28
N ASP A 116 10.44 22.98 1.30
CA ASP A 116 11.62 22.43 1.98
C ASP A 116 12.03 21.04 1.45
N ALA A 117 11.56 20.65 0.26
CA ALA A 117 11.74 19.29 -0.26
C ALA A 117 13.23 18.87 -0.42
N SER A 118 14.14 19.82 -0.63
CA SER A 118 15.59 19.56 -0.78
C SER A 118 16.31 19.29 0.54
N SER A 119 15.75 19.68 1.69
CA SER A 119 16.39 19.55 3.00
C SER A 119 15.81 18.42 3.86
N ARG A 120 14.73 17.75 3.41
CA ARG A 120 14.10 16.70 4.21
C ARG A 120 14.88 15.39 4.18
N PRO A 121 14.94 14.66 5.30
CA PRO A 121 15.42 13.29 5.30
C PRO A 121 14.48 12.40 4.47
N ARG A 122 15.06 11.50 3.67
CA ARG A 122 14.32 10.49 2.91
C ARG A 122 13.59 9.55 3.88
N THR A 123 12.37 9.17 3.54
CA THR A 123 11.61 8.19 4.31
C THR A 123 12.14 6.77 4.07
N PRO A 124 11.97 5.83 5.02
CA PRO A 124 12.40 4.45 4.84
C PRO A 124 11.81 3.79 3.58
N ILE A 125 10.58 4.14 3.22
CA ILE A 125 9.90 3.60 2.03
C ILE A 125 10.57 4.10 0.75
N GLU A 126 10.87 5.40 0.66
CA GLU A 126 11.60 5.97 -0.47
C GLU A 126 12.98 5.33 -0.63
N ILE A 127 13.69 5.11 0.49
CA ILE A 127 14.99 4.43 0.50
C ILE A 127 14.86 2.98 -0.01
N MET A 128 13.83 2.25 0.43
CA MET A 128 13.59 0.88 -0.03
C MET A 128 13.22 0.83 -1.52
N GLN A 129 12.36 1.74 -1.99
CA GLN A 129 11.98 1.85 -3.40
C GLN A 129 13.19 2.17 -4.29
N GLU A 130 14.07 3.07 -3.85
CA GLU A 130 15.32 3.39 -4.53
C GLU A 130 16.29 2.20 -4.54
N ARG A 131 16.40 1.44 -3.45
CA ARG A 131 17.21 0.21 -3.44
C ARG A 131 16.68 -0.83 -4.43
N GLU A 132 15.36 -1.02 -4.47
CA GLU A 132 14.72 -1.95 -5.41
C GLU A 132 14.89 -1.50 -6.87
N MET A 133 14.79 -0.19 -7.15
CA MET A 133 14.99 0.34 -8.50
C MET A 133 16.46 0.23 -8.94
N MET A 134 17.42 0.47 -8.04
CA MET A 134 18.85 0.25 -8.31
C MET A 134 19.14 -1.20 -8.63
N LYS A 135 18.60 -2.14 -7.83
CA LYS A 135 18.74 -3.57 -8.08
C LYS A 135 18.16 -3.98 -9.44
N LYS A 136 17.01 -3.42 -9.84
CA LYS A 136 16.40 -3.65 -11.17
C LYS A 136 17.26 -3.11 -12.32
N MET A 137 18.01 -2.03 -12.10
CA MET A 137 18.94 -1.46 -13.08
C MET A 137 20.32 -2.12 -13.04
N GLY A 138 20.51 -3.19 -12.27
CA GLY A 138 21.79 -3.90 -12.16
C GLY A 138 22.83 -3.21 -11.27
N PHE A 139 22.44 -2.21 -10.48
CA PHE A 139 23.28 -1.58 -9.48
C PHE A 139 23.18 -2.32 -8.14
N ASP A 140 24.31 -2.61 -7.51
CA ASP A 140 24.34 -3.12 -6.14
C ASP A 140 24.19 -1.96 -5.15
N PRO A 141 23.08 -1.87 -4.39
CA PRO A 141 22.87 -0.80 -3.42
C PRO A 141 23.83 -0.85 -2.22
N ASN A 142 24.58 -1.95 -2.04
CA ASN A 142 25.61 -2.11 -1.01
C ASN A 142 27.04 -1.96 -1.57
N MET A 143 27.22 -1.73 -2.87
CA MET A 143 28.53 -1.34 -3.40
C MET A 143 28.90 0.03 -2.83
N SER A 144 29.85 0.05 -1.90
CA SER A 144 30.48 1.30 -1.47
C SER A 144 31.00 2.02 -2.71
N ARG A 145 30.61 3.28 -2.93
CA ARG A 145 31.37 4.15 -3.84
C ARG A 145 32.78 4.15 -3.28
N HIS A 146 33.73 3.53 -3.97
CA HIS A 146 35.13 3.80 -3.71
C HIS A 146 35.27 5.32 -3.89
N HIS A 147 35.56 6.01 -2.79
CA HIS A 147 35.92 7.42 -2.84
C HIS A 147 37.19 7.47 -3.69
N THR A 148 37.07 7.84 -4.96
CA THR A 148 38.24 8.18 -5.76
C THR A 148 38.88 9.37 -5.07
N ASP A 149 39.99 9.10 -4.40
CA ASP A 149 40.79 10.11 -3.73
C ASP A 149 41.45 10.96 -4.82
N TYR A 150 40.80 12.06 -5.20
CA TYR A 150 41.30 13.01 -6.20
C TYR A 150 42.55 13.78 -5.74
N THR A 151 43.08 13.44 -4.56
CA THR A 151 44.28 14.04 -3.97
C THR A 151 45.58 13.62 -4.67
N ASN A 152 45.55 12.60 -5.53
CA ASN A 152 46.72 12.09 -6.26
C ASN A 152 46.57 12.14 -7.79
N ILE A 153 45.99 13.21 -8.34
CA ILE A 153 46.18 13.50 -9.77
C ILE A 153 47.58 14.11 -9.92
N PRO A 154 48.50 13.52 -10.70
CA PRO A 154 49.79 14.15 -10.97
C PRO A 154 49.54 15.46 -11.73
N ILE A 155 49.94 16.58 -11.15
CA ILE A 155 49.97 17.85 -11.85
C ILE A 155 51.21 17.78 -12.77
N ASP A 156 51.00 17.59 -14.07
CA ASP A 156 52.06 17.72 -15.07
C ASP A 156 52.53 19.19 -15.10
N THR A 157 53.61 19.50 -14.40
CA THR A 157 54.20 20.85 -14.32
C THR A 157 55.04 21.23 -15.55
N THR A 158 54.96 20.48 -16.66
CA THR A 158 55.86 20.62 -17.82
C THR A 158 55.22 21.28 -19.04
N SER A 159 53.99 21.78 -18.97
CA SER A 159 53.36 22.53 -20.07
C SER A 159 53.06 23.98 -19.64
N ASN A 160 53.95 24.91 -19.97
CA ASN A 160 53.80 26.35 -19.74
C ASN A 160 52.79 27.04 -20.69
N ASN A 161 51.82 26.32 -21.26
CA ASN A 161 50.78 26.89 -22.11
C ASN A 161 49.42 26.73 -21.44
N ILE A 162 49.13 27.61 -20.46
CA ILE A 162 47.76 27.82 -19.99
C ILE A 162 47.14 28.88 -20.89
N PRO A 163 46.13 28.54 -21.72
CA PRO A 163 45.52 29.54 -22.59
C PRO A 163 44.57 30.42 -21.75
N ILE A 164 44.79 31.74 -21.81
CA ILE A 164 44.02 32.73 -21.07
C ILE A 164 42.71 33.03 -21.83
N LEU A 165 41.56 32.82 -21.19
CA LEU A 165 40.27 33.29 -21.71
C LEU A 165 40.26 34.83 -21.70
N THR A 166 40.20 35.43 -22.88
CA THR A 166 39.85 36.85 -22.99
C THR A 166 38.32 37.01 -22.96
N PRO A 167 37.80 38.19 -22.58
CA PRO A 167 36.36 38.39 -22.30
C PRO A 167 35.39 38.08 -23.45
N ASN A 168 35.89 37.88 -24.67
CA ASN A 168 35.08 37.64 -25.87
C ASN A 168 35.12 36.18 -26.37
N GLY A 169 35.68 35.23 -25.60
CA GLY A 169 35.46 33.79 -25.81
C GLY A 169 36.08 33.15 -27.06
N LEU A 170 37.12 33.77 -27.65
CA LEU A 170 37.85 33.18 -28.79
C LEU A 170 39.31 32.88 -28.41
N TRP A 171 39.74 31.63 -28.68
CA TRP A 171 41.11 31.18 -28.47
C TRP A 171 42.04 31.76 -29.54
N LYS A 172 43.08 32.49 -29.12
CA LYS A 172 44.21 32.85 -29.99
C LYS A 172 45.41 31.98 -29.64
N GLU A 173 45.94 31.29 -30.64
CA GLU A 173 47.28 30.70 -30.56
C GLU A 173 48.31 31.76 -30.97
N GLU A 174 49.07 32.30 -30.02
CA GLU A 174 50.29 33.03 -30.36
C GLU A 174 51.46 32.04 -30.41
N LYS A 175 51.95 31.77 -31.62
CA LYS A 175 53.22 31.09 -31.83
C LYS A 175 54.35 32.12 -31.73
N LYS A 176 55.32 31.85 -30.85
CA LYS A 176 56.69 32.37 -30.98
C LYS A 176 57.52 31.39 -31.79
#